data_AF-A0A843FZ14-F1
#
_entry.id   AF-A0A843FZ14-F1
#
_cell.length_a   1.000
_cell.length_b   1.000
_cell.length_c   1.000
_cell.angle_alpha   90.00
_cell.angle_beta   90.00
_cell.angle_gamma   90.00
#
_symmetry.space_group_name_H-M   'P 1'
#
loop_
_entity.id
_entity.type
_entity.pdbx_description
1 polymer ?
#
loop_
_entity_poly.entity_id
_entity_poly.type
_entity_poly.pdbx_seq_one_letter_code
_entity_poly.pdbx_strand_id
1 'polypeptide(L)'
;MSVTGGNNTVSDEKTALGRILKISKWEIRRFAGTMDKGLIPIVAALFILLVVVMGFANTSGIHLEDNVYTIFTDSDESLKIIGFDSRFVIYKVPSGYFSQHPQYLLDPQYRDAFDLIVSGDTVTTSGTDRGNA
;
A
#
# COMPACT_ATOMS: atom_id res chain seq x y z
N MET A 1 -51.09 -13.63 -0.50
CA MET A 1 -49.80 -14.34 -0.69
C MET A 1 -48.73 -13.53 0.01
N SER A 2 -48.36 -13.91 1.24
CA SER A 2 -47.36 -13.23 2.05
C SER A 2 -46.07 -14.04 1.98
N VAL A 3 -45.04 -13.49 1.35
CA VAL A 3 -43.70 -14.07 1.32
C VAL A 3 -43.06 -13.82 2.68
N THR A 4 -43.05 -14.83 3.54
CA THR A 4 -42.31 -14.85 4.81
C THR A 4 -40.83 -15.12 4.51
N GLY A 5 -40.12 -14.12 3.98
CA GLY A 5 -38.68 -14.16 3.75
C GLY A 5 -37.96 -13.32 4.80
N GLY A 6 -37.43 -13.94 5.86
CA GLY A 6 -36.74 -13.15 6.90
C GLY A 6 -35.88 -13.89 7.92
N ASN A 7 -35.91 -15.23 8.01
CA ASN A 7 -35.19 -15.96 9.07
C ASN A 7 -34.18 -17.03 8.58
N ASN A 8 -34.07 -17.26 7.27
CA ASN A 8 -33.30 -18.40 6.75
C ASN A 8 -31.81 -18.09 6.60
N THR A 9 -31.44 -16.83 6.33
CA THR A 9 -30.06 -16.43 6.03
C THR A 9 -29.12 -16.51 7.23
N VAL A 10 -29.57 -16.08 8.42
CA VAL A 10 -28.78 -16.12 9.67
C VAL A 10 -28.60 -17.55 10.18
N SER A 11 -29.61 -18.42 9.97
CA SER A 11 -29.51 -19.86 10.27
C SER A 11 -28.53 -20.55 9.32
N ASP A 12 -28.59 -20.23 8.03
CA ASP A 12 -27.69 -20.78 7.02
C ASP A 12 -26.24 -20.33 7.22
N GLU A 13 -26.00 -19.08 7.62
CA GLU A 13 -24.66 -18.56 7.91
C GLU A 13 -24.01 -19.27 9.11
N LYS A 14 -24.76 -19.42 10.22
CA LYS A 14 -24.29 -20.18 11.39
C LYS A 14 -24.02 -21.65 11.05
N THR A 15 -24.83 -22.23 10.17
CA THR A 15 -24.69 -23.61 9.72
C THR A 15 -23.50 -23.77 8.77
N ALA A 16 -23.25 -22.80 7.89
CA ALA A 16 -22.11 -22.76 6.98
C ALA A 16 -20.79 -22.61 7.75
N LEU A 17 -20.70 -21.66 8.69
CA LEU A 17 -19.54 -21.49 9.56
C LEU A 17 -19.24 -22.74 10.37
N GLY A 18 -20.28 -23.40 10.92
CA GLY A 18 -20.12 -24.66 11.64
C GLY A 18 -19.61 -25.82 10.77
N ARG A 19 -20.01 -25.89 9.50
CA ARG A 19 -19.51 -26.89 8.53
C ARG A 19 -18.08 -26.62 8.13
N ILE A 20 -17.75 -25.35 7.83
CA ILE A 20 -16.38 -24.91 7.53
C ILE A 20 -15.46 -25.26 8.70
N LEU A 21 -15.84 -24.90 9.94
CA LEU A 21 -15.06 -25.25 11.14
C LEU A 21 -14.83 -26.76 11.31
N LYS A 22 -15.85 -27.59 11.03
CA LYS A 22 -15.72 -29.06 11.10
C LYS A 22 -14.74 -29.59 10.05
N ILE A 23 -14.82 -29.09 8.82
CA ILE A 23 -13.96 -29.49 7.71
C ILE A 23 -12.53 -29.05 7.96
N SER A 24 -12.32 -27.78 8.33
CA SER A 24 -11.00 -27.25 8.68
C SER A 24 -10.37 -28.02 9.84
N LYS A 25 -11.15 -28.37 10.89
CA LYS A 25 -10.63 -29.15 12.02
C LYS A 25 -10.23 -30.57 11.62
N TRP A 26 -11.00 -31.21 10.74
CA TRP A 26 -10.65 -32.55 10.23
C TRP A 26 -9.41 -32.50 9.33
N GLU A 27 -9.30 -31.48 8.50
CA GLU A 27 -8.20 -31.28 7.55
C GLU A 27 -6.88 -30.96 8.27
N ILE A 28 -6.91 -30.07 9.27
CA ILE A 28 -5.74 -29.79 10.13
C ILE A 28 -5.27 -31.06 10.83
N ARG A 29 -6.19 -31.87 11.37
CA ARG A 29 -5.84 -33.12 12.05
C ARG A 29 -5.26 -34.16 11.08
N ARG A 30 -5.70 -34.16 9.82
CA ARG A 30 -5.17 -35.01 8.75
C ARG A 30 -3.74 -34.58 8.37
N PHE A 31 -3.49 -33.29 8.17
CA PHE A 31 -2.16 -32.77 7.84
C PHE A 31 -1.16 -32.88 9.00
N ALA A 32 -1.62 -32.70 10.24
CA ALA A 32 -0.80 -32.87 11.44
C ALA A 32 -0.29 -34.32 11.64
N GLY A 33 -0.94 -35.30 10.99
CA GLY A 33 -0.49 -36.70 11.03
C GLY A 33 0.65 -37.03 10.06
N THR A 34 0.87 -36.20 9.03
CA THR A 34 1.87 -36.42 7.97
C THR A 34 3.16 -35.62 8.16
N MET A 35 3.15 -34.57 9.00
CA MET A 35 4.36 -33.82 9.38
C MET A 35 5.03 -34.47 10.59
N ASP A 36 6.36 -34.54 10.56
CA ASP A 36 7.15 -34.98 11.71
C ASP A 36 6.79 -34.13 12.95
N LYS A 37 6.60 -34.76 14.10
CA LYS A 37 6.07 -34.12 15.32
C LYS A 37 6.94 -32.96 15.81
N GLY A 38 8.20 -32.89 15.36
CA GLY A 38 9.12 -31.77 15.61
C GLY A 38 8.83 -30.49 14.81
N LEU A 39 8.04 -30.55 13.75
CA LEU A 39 7.84 -29.42 12.82
C LEU A 39 6.70 -28.48 13.25
N ILE A 40 5.69 -29.00 13.94
CA ILE A 40 4.57 -28.21 14.49
C ILE A 40 5.03 -27.08 15.44
N PRO A 41 5.92 -27.33 16.44
CA PRO A 41 6.37 -26.25 17.31
C PRO A 41 7.22 -25.22 16.57
N ILE A 42 7.98 -25.63 15.54
CA ILE A 42 8.78 -24.71 14.71
C ILE A 42 7.87 -23.76 13.93
N VAL A 43 6.83 -24.27 13.28
CA VAL A 43 5.87 -23.45 12.54
C VAL A 43 5.10 -22.51 13.47
N ALA A 44 4.69 -22.99 14.64
CA ALA A 44 4.03 -22.15 15.64
C ALA A 44 4.94 -21.03 16.14
N ALA A 45 6.21 -21.32 16.44
CA ALA A 45 7.18 -20.31 16.83
C ALA A 45 7.42 -19.29 15.71
N LEU A 46 7.54 -19.75 14.46
CA LEU A 46 7.71 -18.88 13.29
C LEU A 46 6.48 -17.98 13.09
N PHE A 47 5.28 -18.50 13.29
CA PHE A 47 4.04 -17.74 13.17
C PHE A 47 3.94 -16.66 14.25
N ILE A 48 4.27 -16.99 15.49
CA ILE A 48 4.32 -16.00 16.58
C ILE A 48 5.35 -14.92 16.26
N LEU A 49 6.55 -15.32 15.82
CA LEU A 49 7.60 -14.39 15.41
C LEU A 49 7.12 -13.45 14.30
N LEU A 50 6.40 -13.98 13.30
CA LEU A 50 5.83 -13.19 12.22
C LEU A 50 4.83 -12.15 12.73
N VAL A 51 3.89 -12.55 13.60
CA VAL A 51 2.90 -11.62 14.17
C VAL A 51 3.58 -10.51 14.99
N VAL A 52 4.63 -10.86 15.74
CA VAL A 52 5.43 -9.89 16.50
C VAL A 52 6.13 -8.89 15.57
N VAL A 53 6.79 -9.38 14.50
CA VAL A 53 7.45 -8.53 13.50
C VAL A 53 6.43 -7.64 12.78
N MET A 54 5.26 -8.16 12.43
CA MET A 54 4.18 -7.39 11.79
C MET A 54 3.68 -6.26 12.69
N GLY A 55 3.47 -6.53 13.98
CA GLY A 55 3.11 -5.51 14.96
C GLY A 55 4.20 -4.45 15.13
N PHE A 56 5.46 -4.89 15.16
CA PHE A 56 6.62 -3.99 15.23
C PHE A 56 6.78 -3.15 13.95
N ALA A 57 6.52 -3.70 12.77
CA ALA A 57 6.57 -2.96 11.50
C ALA A 57 5.53 -1.84 11.46
N ASN A 58 4.33 -2.08 12.01
CA ASN A 58 3.26 -1.09 12.11
C ASN A 58 3.62 0.05 13.09
N THR A 59 4.32 -0.24 14.19
CA THR A 59 4.76 0.80 15.15
C THR A 59 6.07 1.48 14.78
N SER A 60 6.94 0.81 14.01
CA SER A 60 8.28 1.32 13.67
C SER A 60 8.27 2.30 12.51
N GLY A 61 7.11 2.63 11.94
CA GLY A 61 7.02 3.58 10.84
C GLY A 61 7.92 3.18 9.68
N ILE A 62 8.10 1.87 9.43
CA ILE A 62 8.61 1.40 8.14
C ILE A 62 7.44 1.54 7.17
N HIS A 63 7.05 2.78 6.91
CA HIS A 63 6.23 3.13 5.78
C HIS A 63 7.14 2.91 4.57
N LEU A 64 7.09 1.70 4.00
CA LEU A 64 7.64 1.43 2.67
C LEU A 64 6.99 2.31 1.59
N GLU A 65 5.99 3.11 1.96
CA GLU A 65 5.25 4.04 1.12
C GLU A 65 5.59 5.53 1.38
N ASP A 66 6.40 5.86 2.40
CA ASP A 66 6.85 7.25 2.56
C ASP A 66 7.96 7.54 1.54
N ASN A 67 7.86 8.68 0.84
CA ASN A 67 8.82 9.14 -0.19
C ASN A 67 8.86 8.31 -1.50
N VAL A 68 7.75 7.71 -1.92
CA VAL A 68 7.67 6.96 -3.19
C VAL A 68 7.84 7.87 -4.40
N TYR A 69 7.33 9.11 -4.30
CA TYR A 69 7.34 10.07 -5.39
C TYR A 69 8.02 11.38 -5.02
N THR A 70 8.97 11.82 -5.84
CA THR A 70 9.62 13.12 -5.66
C THR A 70 8.99 14.16 -6.57
N ILE A 71 8.46 15.23 -5.99
CA ILE A 71 7.80 16.33 -6.69
C ILE A 71 8.65 17.60 -6.60
N PHE A 72 8.85 18.26 -7.74
CA PHE A 72 9.46 19.58 -7.83
C PHE A 72 8.41 20.61 -8.26
N THR A 73 8.12 21.62 -7.44
CA THR A 73 7.02 22.57 -7.71
C THR A 73 7.36 24.02 -7.41
N ASP A 74 6.85 24.93 -8.24
CA ASP A 74 6.89 26.38 -8.03
C ASP A 74 5.52 26.97 -7.62
N SER A 75 4.50 26.12 -7.47
CA SER A 75 3.11 26.51 -7.20
C SER A 75 2.73 26.28 -5.73
N ASP A 76 2.32 27.36 -5.07
CA ASP A 76 1.78 27.34 -3.70
C ASP A 76 0.44 26.59 -3.59
N GLU A 77 -0.31 26.50 -4.69
CA GLU A 77 -1.61 25.84 -4.71
C GLU A 77 -1.44 24.32 -4.77
N SER A 78 -0.51 23.82 -5.58
CA SER A 78 -0.17 22.40 -5.68
C SER A 78 0.34 21.85 -4.34
N LEU A 79 1.11 22.66 -3.61
CA LEU A 79 1.58 22.34 -2.25
C LEU A 79 0.45 22.14 -1.24
N LYS A 80 -0.66 22.89 -1.34
CA LYS A 80 -1.81 22.72 -0.44
C LYS A 80 -2.59 21.45 -0.70
N ILE A 81 -2.54 20.94 -1.93
CA ILE A 81 -3.26 19.72 -2.31
C ILE A 81 -2.43 18.47 -1.94
N ILE A 82 -1.12 18.52 -2.20
CA ILE A 82 -0.26 17.34 -2.13
C ILE A 82 0.57 17.28 -0.83
N GLY A 83 0.76 18.41 -0.15
CA GLY A 83 1.61 18.52 1.05
C GLY A 83 1.10 17.81 2.30
N PHE A 84 -0.11 17.25 2.28
CA PHE A 84 -0.66 16.46 3.38
C PHE A 84 -0.45 14.94 3.22
N ASP A 85 0.08 14.49 2.08
CA ASP A 85 0.22 13.08 1.74
C ASP A 85 1.69 12.64 1.93
N SER A 86 1.93 11.66 2.79
CA SER A 86 3.27 11.21 3.20
C SER A 86 4.03 10.46 2.09
N ARG A 87 3.34 10.13 0.98
CA ARG A 87 3.95 9.47 -0.18
C ARG A 87 4.84 10.38 -1.01
N PHE A 88 4.71 11.71 -0.85
CA PHE A 88 5.39 12.69 -1.68
C PHE A 88 6.50 13.44 -0.95
N VAL A 89 7.70 13.46 -1.55
CA VAL A 89 8.77 14.39 -1.19
C VAL A 89 8.61 15.64 -2.03
N ILE A 90 8.33 16.79 -1.41
CA ILE A 90 8.08 18.03 -2.15
C ILE A 90 9.24 18.99 -2.00
N TYR A 91 9.87 19.33 -3.13
CA TYR A 91 10.86 20.39 -3.24
C TYR A 91 10.20 21.65 -3.82
N LYS A 92 10.02 22.66 -2.97
CA LYS A 92 9.45 23.94 -3.35
C LYS A 92 10.52 24.90 -3.85
N VAL A 93 10.29 25.53 -4.99
CA VAL A 93 11.09 26.63 -5.53
C VAL A 93 10.27 27.92 -5.65
N PRO A 94 10.92 29.10 -5.74
CA PRO A 94 10.20 30.35 -5.97
C PRO A 94 9.39 30.32 -7.28
N SER A 95 8.28 31.03 -7.32
CA SER A 95 7.45 31.13 -8.52
C SER A 95 8.25 31.66 -9.71
N GLY A 96 8.12 31.01 -10.87
CA GLY A 96 8.86 31.37 -12.08
C GLY A 96 10.31 30.87 -12.11
N TYR A 97 10.72 30.02 -11.17
CA TYR A 97 12.02 29.34 -11.20
C TYR A 97 12.21 28.55 -12.50
N PHE A 98 11.18 27.82 -12.94
CA PHE A 98 11.25 27.03 -14.19
C PHE A 98 11.31 27.89 -15.46
N SER A 99 10.78 29.11 -15.41
CA SER A 99 10.94 30.07 -16.51
C SER A 99 12.37 30.57 -16.64
N GLN A 100 13.11 30.65 -15.53
CA GLN A 100 14.53 31.04 -15.49
C GLN A 100 15.47 29.84 -15.71
N HIS A 101 15.00 28.63 -15.42
CA HIS A 101 15.75 27.39 -15.53
C HIS A 101 14.98 26.32 -16.35
N PRO A 102 14.81 26.53 -17.67
CA PRO A 102 14.03 25.63 -18.52
C PRO A 102 14.63 24.22 -18.66
N GLN A 103 15.91 24.03 -18.30
CA GLN A 103 16.58 22.72 -18.34
C GLN A 103 15.87 21.67 -17.48
N TYR A 104 15.23 22.05 -16.37
CA TYR A 104 14.50 21.09 -15.52
C TYR A 104 13.22 20.55 -16.18
N LEU A 105 12.68 21.24 -17.19
CA LEU A 105 11.48 20.81 -17.92
C LEU A 105 11.82 20.11 -19.24
N LEU A 106 12.91 20.53 -19.90
CA LEU A 106 13.23 20.13 -21.27
C LEU A 106 14.32 19.07 -21.38
N ASP A 107 15.25 19.01 -20.42
CA ASP A 107 16.39 18.09 -20.45
C ASP A 107 16.07 16.83 -19.61
N PRO A 108 16.00 15.64 -20.24
CA PRO A 108 15.75 14.37 -19.53
C PRO A 108 16.71 14.15 -18.36
N GLN A 109 17.96 14.59 -18.45
CA GLN A 109 18.96 14.39 -17.40
C GLN A 109 18.56 15.06 -16.07
N TYR A 110 17.90 16.22 -16.14
CA TYR A 110 17.45 16.98 -14.96
C TYR A 110 16.00 16.65 -14.62
N ARG A 111 15.18 16.35 -15.62
CA ARG A 111 13.76 15.99 -15.48
C ARG A 111 13.59 14.64 -14.79
N ASP A 112 14.42 13.65 -15.11
CA ASP A 112 14.31 12.29 -14.55
C ASP A 112 14.83 12.18 -13.10
N ALA A 113 15.40 13.26 -12.56
CA ALA A 113 15.72 13.35 -11.14
C ALA A 113 14.46 13.49 -10.25
N PHE A 114 13.31 13.84 -10.85
CA PHE A 114 12.04 14.03 -10.17
C PHE A 114 10.94 13.24 -10.87
N ASP A 115 10.01 12.65 -10.13
CA ASP A 115 8.92 11.88 -10.72
C ASP A 115 7.85 12.80 -11.33
N LEU A 116 7.59 13.94 -10.69
CA LEU A 116 6.68 14.98 -11.17
C LEU A 116 7.30 16.37 -11.01
N ILE A 117 7.13 17.20 -12.03
CA ILE A 117 7.49 18.61 -12.02
C ILE A 117 6.25 19.42 -12.34
N VAL A 118 5.88 20.32 -11.44
CA VAL A 118 4.69 21.18 -11.57
C VAL A 118 5.13 22.62 -11.68
N SER A 119 4.90 23.22 -12.85
CA SER A 119 5.21 24.61 -13.18
C SER A 119 3.92 25.35 -13.52
N GLY A 120 3.37 26.12 -12.58
CA GLY A 120 2.04 26.74 -12.74
C GLY A 120 0.96 25.71 -13.11
N ASP A 121 0.36 25.85 -14.29
CA ASP A 121 -0.68 24.94 -14.81
C ASP A 121 -0.12 23.73 -15.59
N THR A 122 1.19 23.67 -15.79
CA THR A 122 1.83 22.60 -16.58
C THR A 122 2.44 21.55 -15.66
N VAL A 123 2.04 20.30 -15.86
CA VAL A 123 2.60 19.13 -15.17
C VAL A 123 3.44 18.32 -16.14
N THR A 124 4.68 18.06 -15.75
CA THR A 124 5.64 17.27 -16.52
C THR A 124 6.09 16.08 -15.66
N THR A 125 5.93 14.85 -16.14
CA THR A 125 6.35 13.63 -15.42
C THR A 125 7.76 13.20 -15.83
N SER A 126 8.46 12.31 -15.12
CA SER A 126 9.74 11.77 -15.66
C SER A 126 9.52 10.90 -16.91
N GLY A 127 10.57 10.70 -17.72
CA GLY A 127 10.55 9.79 -18.87
C GLY A 127 10.74 8.32 -18.47
N THR A 128 10.84 8.04 -17.18
CA THR A 128 11.08 6.70 -16.63
C THR A 128 9.80 5.86 -16.61
N ASP A 129 9.92 4.53 -16.49
CA ASP A 129 8.78 3.62 -16.42
C ASP A 129 7.77 3.98 -15.31
N ARG A 130 8.19 4.69 -14.26
CA ARG A 130 7.31 5.19 -13.19
C ARG A 130 6.48 6.42 -13.58
N GLY A 131 7.03 7.31 -14.42
CA GLY A 131 6.33 8.51 -14.89
C GLY A 131 5.35 8.24 -16.04
N ASN A 132 5.45 7.04 -16.66
CA ASN A 132 4.61 6.56 -17.75
C ASN A 132 3.56 5.52 -17.33
N ALA A 133 3.48 5.18 -16.03
CA ALA A 133 2.59 4.15 -15.48
C ALA A 133 1.19 4.67 -15.15
#